data_AF-A0A0C2J3L5-F1
#
_entry.id   AF-A0A0C2J3L5-F1
#
_cell.length_a   1.000
_cell.length_b   1.000
_cell.length_c   1.000
_cell.angle_alpha   90.00
_cell.angle_beta   90.00
_cell.angle_gamma   90.00
#
_symmetry.space_group_name_H-M   'P 1'
#
loop_
_entity.id
_entity.type
_entity.pdbx_description
1 polymer ?
#
loop_
_entity_poly.entity_id
_entity_poly.type
_entity_poly.pdbx_seq_one_letter_code
_entity_poly.pdbx_strand_id
1 'polypeptide(L)'
;MFRYLKVKEYESLPHNYPTLVEEFDKCRSCEKEINTALMCLICGKILPITYNCKCDSVRPKPYPRSVKDIVLNHSFTCHGSFGIYISINPPDIVVSDFYNVGTVHLSVYQGKHGDSMYGYK
;
A
#
# COMPACT_ATOMS: atom_id res chain seq x y z
N MET A 1 -23.30 21.85 3.88
CA MET A 1 -22.11 21.99 4.74
C MET A 1 -20.94 21.32 4.04
N PHE A 2 -20.20 22.06 3.22
CA PHE A 2 -19.06 21.52 2.48
C PHE A 2 -17.90 21.33 3.46
N ARG A 3 -17.66 20.08 3.89
CA ARG A 3 -16.43 19.73 4.59
C ARG A 3 -15.29 20.01 3.63
N TYR A 4 -14.44 20.98 3.97
CA TYR A 4 -13.16 21.20 3.36
C TYR A 4 -12.42 19.86 3.28
N LEU A 5 -12.36 19.28 2.08
CA LEU A 5 -11.40 18.22 1.78
C LEU A 5 -10.03 18.90 1.95
N LYS A 6 -9.34 18.62 3.06
CA LYS A 6 -7.92 18.94 3.19
C LYS A 6 -7.26 18.52 1.89
N VAL A 7 -6.51 19.43 1.27
CA VAL A 7 -5.64 19.08 0.13
C VAL A 7 -4.80 17.90 0.60
N LYS A 8 -5.08 16.72 0.05
CA LYS A 8 -4.27 15.54 0.31
C LYS A 8 -2.99 15.77 -0.46
N GLU A 9 -1.87 15.86 0.26
CA GLU A 9 -0.57 15.77 -0.37
C GLU A 9 -0.47 14.37 -0.97
N TYR A 10 -0.42 14.32 -2.30
CA TYR A 10 -0.23 13.08 -3.05
C TYR A 10 1.28 12.82 -3.09
N GLU A 11 1.71 11.64 -2.64
CA GLU A 11 3.10 11.23 -2.80
C GLU A 11 3.33 10.81 -4.25
N SER A 12 4.46 11.21 -4.83
CA SER A 12 4.83 10.80 -6.19
C SER A 12 5.03 9.29 -6.23
N LEU A 13 4.42 8.63 -7.20
CA LEU A 13 4.68 7.22 -7.45
C LEU A 13 6.12 7.04 -7.93
N PRO A 14 6.85 6.01 -7.46
CA PRO A 14 8.22 5.77 -7.90
C PRO A 14 8.26 5.49 -9.41
N HIS A 15 9.38 5.87 -10.02
CA HIS A 15 9.55 5.75 -11.48
C HIS A 15 9.70 4.32 -11.97
N ASN A 16 10.05 3.37 -11.08
CA ASN A 16 10.19 1.95 -11.38
C ASN A 16 9.93 1.11 -10.11
N TYR A 17 9.68 -0.18 -10.31
CA TYR A 17 9.39 -1.12 -9.22
C TYR A 17 10.61 -1.38 -8.30
N PRO A 18 11.87 -1.51 -8.79
CA PRO A 18 13.03 -1.69 -7.92
C PRO A 18 13.21 -0.58 -6.87
N THR A 19 13.03 0.69 -7.23
CA THR A 19 13.09 1.80 -6.27
C THR A 19 12.00 1.67 -5.19
N LEU A 20 10.81 1.17 -5.56
CA LEU A 20 9.75 0.82 -4.61
C LEU A 20 10.10 -0.39 -3.73
N VAL A 21 11.07 -1.22 -4.06
CA VAL A 21 11.50 -2.34 -3.19
C VAL A 21 12.62 -1.86 -2.26
N GLU A 22 13.60 -1.12 -2.79
CA GLU A 22 14.77 -0.63 -2.05
C GLU A 22 14.40 0.36 -0.94
N GLU A 23 13.39 1.20 -1.15
CA GLU A 23 12.92 2.15 -0.14
C GLU A 23 12.19 1.48 1.05
N PHE A 24 11.97 0.16 1.01
CA PHE A 24 11.01 -0.54 1.89
C PHE A 24 11.58 -1.78 2.58
N ASP A 25 12.77 -1.68 3.13
CA ASP A 25 13.33 -2.72 4.03
C ASP A 25 12.77 -2.63 5.46
N LYS A 26 12.45 -1.42 5.93
CA LYS A 26 12.10 -1.14 7.33
C LYS A 26 10.95 -0.16 7.47
N CYS A 27 10.20 -0.30 8.56
CA CYS A 27 9.18 0.67 8.92
C CYS A 27 9.83 1.98 9.39
N ARG A 28 9.49 3.10 8.75
CA ARG A 28 9.99 4.44 9.11
C ARG A 28 9.71 4.86 10.56
N SER A 29 8.80 4.19 11.26
CA SER A 29 8.41 4.54 12.63
C SER A 29 8.90 3.57 13.71
N CYS A 30 9.06 2.26 13.42
CA CYS A 30 9.57 1.27 14.39
C CYS A 30 10.93 0.69 14.02
N GLU A 31 11.46 1.01 12.84
CA GLU A 31 12.68 0.44 12.23
C GLU A 31 12.66 -1.10 12.08
N LYS A 32 11.53 -1.76 12.36
CA LYS A 32 11.40 -3.20 12.18
C LYS A 32 11.31 -3.53 10.70
N GLU A 33 11.88 -4.67 10.36
CA GLU A 33 11.82 -5.25 9.02
C GLU A 33 10.37 -5.42 8.55
N ILE A 34 10.14 -4.99 7.33
CA ILE A 34 8.86 -5.13 6.64
C ILE A 34 8.99 -6.29 5.66
N ASN A 35 8.29 -7.39 5.93
CA ASN A 35 8.26 -8.52 4.99
C ASN A 35 7.39 -8.23 3.77
N THR A 36 6.34 -7.43 3.94
CA THR A 36 5.41 -7.05 2.87
C THR A 36 4.75 -5.70 3.14
N ALA A 37 4.42 -4.97 2.09
CA ALA A 37 3.74 -3.67 2.17
C ALA A 37 2.89 -3.45 0.93
N LEU A 38 1.88 -2.57 1.08
CA LEU A 38 1.02 -2.12 -0.02
C LEU A 38 1.23 -0.64 -0.27
N MET A 39 1.54 -0.26 -1.50
CA MET A 39 1.50 1.15 -1.92
C MET A 39 0.14 1.46 -2.53
N CYS A 40 -0.56 2.48 -2.03
CA CYS A 40 -1.78 2.96 -2.65
C CYS A 40 -1.45 3.78 -3.91
N LEU A 41 -1.96 3.37 -5.07
CA LEU A 41 -1.73 4.07 -6.34
C LEU A 41 -2.54 5.36 -6.49
N ILE A 42 -3.50 5.61 -5.60
CA ILE A 42 -4.32 6.84 -5.63
C ILE A 42 -3.62 7.97 -4.87
N CYS A 43 -3.12 7.70 -3.67
CA CYS A 43 -2.52 8.73 -2.80
C CYS A 43 -1.01 8.60 -2.61
N GLY A 44 -0.40 7.53 -3.13
CA GLY A 44 1.01 7.22 -2.98
C GLY A 44 1.39 6.63 -1.62
N LYS A 45 0.49 6.64 -0.62
CA LYS A 45 0.79 6.18 0.73
C LYS A 45 1.14 4.69 0.78
N ILE A 46 2.21 4.36 1.50
CA ILE A 46 2.58 2.98 1.82
C ILE A 46 1.93 2.52 3.13
N LEU A 47 1.39 1.30 3.08
CA LEU A 47 0.73 0.61 4.18
C LEU A 47 1.57 -0.63 4.53
N PRO A 48 2.31 -0.61 5.64
CA PRO A 48 3.14 -1.73 6.03
C PRO A 48 2.26 -2.92 6.43
N ILE A 49 2.47 -4.08 5.81
CA ILE A 49 1.89 -5.35 6.26
C ILE A 49 2.96 -6.04 7.12
N THR A 50 2.92 -5.76 8.41
CA THR A 50 3.85 -6.41 9.33
C THR A 50 3.08 -7.21 10.35
N TYR A 51 3.51 -8.45 10.57
CA TYR A 51 3.05 -9.22 11.72
C TYR A 51 3.63 -8.70 13.03
N ASN A 52 4.60 -7.75 13.00
CA ASN A 52 5.35 -7.27 14.15
C ASN A 52 5.61 -5.75 14.28
N CYS A 53 5.16 -4.85 13.36
CA CYS A 53 5.26 -3.39 13.58
C CYS A 53 4.03 -2.76 14.25
N LYS A 54 4.26 -2.13 15.41
CA LYS A 54 3.23 -1.52 16.27
C LYS A 54 2.88 -0.08 15.87
N CYS A 55 3.49 0.49 14.84
CA CYS A 55 3.49 1.93 14.63
C CYS A 55 2.18 2.55 14.15
N ASP A 56 1.23 1.75 13.66
CA ASP A 56 -0.11 2.27 13.34
C ASP A 56 -1.08 2.24 14.54
N SER A 57 -0.60 1.94 15.76
CA SER A 57 -1.43 1.96 16.96
C SER A 57 -1.46 3.34 17.64
N VAL A 58 -2.08 4.34 17.01
CA VAL A 58 -2.69 5.46 17.77
C VAL A 58 -3.89 4.98 18.60
N ARG A 59 -4.33 3.72 18.39
CA ARG A 59 -5.13 2.95 19.35
C ARG A 59 -4.63 1.50 19.40
N PRO A 60 -4.35 0.93 20.58
CA PRO A 60 -3.96 -0.47 20.70
C PRO A 60 -5.19 -1.33 20.42
N LYS A 61 -5.29 -1.88 19.21
CA LYS A 61 -6.20 -2.99 18.89
C LYS A 61 -5.37 -4.09 18.22
N PRO A 62 -5.73 -5.36 18.44
CA PRO A 62 -4.80 -6.48 18.35
C PRO A 62 -4.35 -6.74 16.91
N TYR A 63 -3.11 -7.22 16.79
CA TYR A 63 -2.56 -7.83 15.60
C TYR A 63 -3.36 -9.04 15.12
N PRO A 64 -3.23 -9.45 13.85
CA PRO A 64 -2.93 -8.67 12.65
C PRO A 64 -4.24 -8.25 11.96
N ARG A 65 -4.30 -7.03 11.43
CA ARG A 65 -5.40 -6.70 10.51
C ARG A 65 -5.20 -7.50 9.24
N SER A 66 -6.24 -8.19 8.77
CA SER A 66 -6.16 -8.87 7.48
C SER A 66 -5.79 -7.85 6.39
N VAL A 67 -5.13 -8.28 5.32
CA VAL A 67 -4.86 -7.42 4.15
C VAL A 67 -6.15 -6.69 3.73
N LYS A 68 -7.26 -7.41 3.75
CA LYS A 68 -8.60 -6.88 3.53
C LYS A 68 -8.94 -5.70 4.45
N ASP A 69 -8.76 -5.82 5.76
CA ASP A 69 -9.07 -4.75 6.71
C ASP A 69 -8.17 -3.52 6.54
N ILE A 70 -6.88 -3.73 6.26
CA ILE A 70 -5.92 -2.65 5.99
C ILE A 70 -6.36 -1.87 4.76
N VAL A 71 -6.63 -2.59 3.67
CA VAL A 71 -7.06 -2.04 2.38
C VAL A 71 -8.39 -1.31 2.53
N LEU A 72 -9.41 -1.93 3.12
CA LEU A 72 -10.72 -1.30 3.27
C LEU A 72 -10.64 -0.03 4.12
N ASN A 73 -9.96 -0.10 5.27
CA ASN A 73 -9.80 1.06 6.15
C ASN A 73 -9.07 2.21 5.43
N HIS A 74 -8.06 1.90 4.63
CA HIS A 74 -7.40 2.91 3.81
C HIS A 74 -8.33 3.43 2.71
N SER A 75 -8.98 2.57 1.92
CA SER A 75 -9.86 2.97 0.81
C SER A 75 -10.98 3.91 1.27
N PHE A 76 -11.63 3.60 2.40
CA PHE A 76 -12.68 4.47 2.98
C PHE A 76 -12.16 5.86 3.36
N THR A 77 -10.92 5.94 3.85
CA THR A 77 -10.30 7.22 4.23
C THR A 77 -9.57 7.90 3.08
N CYS A 78 -9.20 7.16 2.03
CA CYS A 78 -8.44 7.61 0.87
C CYS A 78 -9.35 8.23 -0.20
N HIS A 79 -10.22 7.42 -0.80
CA HIS A 79 -11.07 7.79 -1.93
C HIS A 79 -12.56 7.41 -1.71
N GLY A 80 -12.91 6.96 -0.51
CA GLY A 80 -14.30 6.76 -0.07
C GLY A 80 -14.84 5.33 -0.19
N SER A 81 -14.32 4.50 -1.09
CA SER A 81 -14.76 3.10 -1.25
C SER A 81 -13.92 2.28 -2.24
N PHE A 82 -13.22 2.96 -3.16
CA PHE A 82 -12.35 2.33 -4.14
C PHE A 82 -10.89 2.49 -3.76
N GLY A 83 -10.07 1.53 -4.19
CA GLY A 83 -8.63 1.55 -3.94
C GLY A 83 -7.90 0.60 -4.87
N ILE A 84 -6.73 1.02 -5.32
CA ILE A 84 -5.81 0.20 -6.11
C ILE A 84 -4.46 0.29 -5.42
N TYR A 85 -3.84 -0.87 -5.21
CA TYR A 85 -2.63 -1.01 -4.44
C TYR A 85 -1.64 -1.93 -5.13
N ILE A 86 -0.36 -1.70 -4.90
CA ILE A 86 0.72 -2.59 -5.32
C ILE A 86 1.33 -3.22 -4.08
N SER A 87 1.30 -4.55 -4.03
CA SER A 87 2.01 -5.36 -3.05
C SER A 87 3.47 -5.47 -3.46
N ILE A 88 4.36 -5.21 -2.51
CA ILE A 88 5.82 -5.21 -2.73
C ILE A 88 6.38 -6.64 -2.61
N ASN A 89 5.72 -7.52 -1.85
CA ASN A 89 6.12 -8.91 -1.67
C ASN A 89 4.97 -9.79 -1.13
N PRO A 90 4.45 -10.79 -1.89
CA PRO A 90 4.72 -11.01 -3.30
C PRO A 90 4.25 -9.81 -4.16
N PRO A 91 4.89 -9.56 -5.32
CA PRO A 91 4.44 -8.55 -6.27
C PRO A 91 3.05 -8.90 -6.81
N ASP A 92 2.04 -8.13 -6.42
CA ASP A 92 0.64 -8.33 -6.80
C ASP A 92 -0.11 -7.00 -6.82
N ILE A 93 -1.19 -6.90 -7.60
CA ILE A 93 -2.11 -5.77 -7.53
C ILE A 93 -3.27 -6.13 -6.61
N VAL A 94 -3.51 -5.31 -5.59
CA VAL A 94 -4.68 -5.46 -4.72
C VAL A 94 -5.68 -4.37 -5.06
N VAL A 95 -6.93 -4.76 -5.31
CA VAL A 95 -8.01 -3.84 -5.66
C VAL A 95 -9.11 -3.97 -4.63
N SER A 96 -9.70 -2.84 -4.24
CA SER A 96 -10.89 -2.81 -3.39
C SER A 96 -12.05 -2.10 -4.06
N ASP A 97 -13.22 -2.67 -3.87
CA ASP A 97 -14.50 -2.09 -4.27
C ASP A 97 -15.52 -2.29 -3.14
N PHE A 98 -15.97 -1.18 -2.54
CA PHE A 98 -16.82 -1.14 -1.35
C PHE A 98 -16.27 -1.97 -0.17
N TYR A 99 -16.77 -3.20 0.01
CA TYR A 99 -16.39 -4.13 1.09
C TYR A 99 -15.62 -5.35 0.57
N ASN A 100 -15.36 -5.38 -0.73
CA ASN A 100 -14.65 -6.46 -1.40
C ASN A 100 -13.20 -6.05 -1.64
N VAL A 101 -12.31 -7.01 -1.46
CA VAL A 101 -10.89 -6.89 -1.76
C VAL A 101 -10.51 -8.11 -2.57
N GLY A 102 -9.92 -7.87 -3.74
CA GLY A 102 -9.44 -8.91 -4.64
C GLY A 102 -7.97 -8.67 -4.98
N THR A 103 -7.30 -9.74 -5.40
CA THR A 103 -5.93 -9.70 -5.87
C THR A 103 -5.91 -10.03 -7.36
N VAL A 104 -5.17 -9.23 -8.12
CA VAL A 104 -4.90 -9.43 -9.53
C VAL A 104 -3.42 -9.70 -9.67
N HIS A 105 -3.08 -10.90 -10.15
CA HIS A 105 -1.72 -11.27 -10.49
C HIS A 105 -1.37 -10.63 -11.84
N LEU A 106 -0.48 -9.66 -11.81
CA LEU A 106 -0.05 -8.91 -12.99
C LEU A 106 1.46 -8.75 -12.93
N SER A 107 2.15 -8.83 -14.05
CA SER A 107 3.61 -8.73 -14.08
C SER A 107 4.14 -7.33 -14.38
N VAL A 108 3.30 -6.39 -14.82
CA VAL A 108 3.76 -5.13 -15.40
C VAL A 108 3.59 -3.96 -14.41
N TYR A 109 4.69 -3.30 -14.05
CA TYR A 109 4.70 -2.00 -13.38
C TYR A 109 5.00 -0.90 -14.40
N GLN A 110 4.11 0.08 -14.54
CA GLN A 110 4.30 1.13 -15.54
C GLN A 110 5.26 2.22 -15.03
N GLY A 111 6.57 1.96 -15.16
CA GLY A 111 7.62 2.97 -15.16
C GLY A 111 7.83 3.61 -16.55
N LYS A 112 8.98 4.26 -16.78
CA LYS A 112 9.33 4.88 -18.08
C LYS A 112 9.31 3.90 -19.27
N HIS A 113 9.50 2.60 -19.01
CA HIS A 113 9.57 1.55 -20.04
C HIS A 113 8.68 0.31 -19.80
N GLY A 114 7.79 0.32 -18.78
CA GLY A 114 6.96 -0.85 -18.46
C GLY A 114 7.77 -2.02 -17.93
N ASP A 115 8.28 -1.89 -16.70
CA ASP A 115 9.17 -2.88 -16.09
C ASP A 115 8.39 -4.05 -15.47
N SER A 116 8.98 -5.23 -15.47
CA SER A 116 8.36 -6.41 -14.84
C SER A 116 8.55 -6.39 -13.32
N MET A 117 7.48 -6.64 -12.57
CA MET A 117 7.54 -6.82 -11.11
C MET A 117 8.21 -8.15 -10.69
N TYR A 118 8.28 -9.14 -11.58
CA TYR A 118 8.85 -10.47 -11.30
C TYR A 118 10.27 -10.66 -11.85
N GLY A 119 10.82 -9.68 -12.56
CA GLY A 119 12.19 -9.74 -13.12
C GLY A 119 13.29 -9.42 -12.11
N TYR A 120 12.91 -9.04 -10.89
CA TYR A 120 13.82 -8.61 -9.83
C TYR A 120 14.05 -9.79 -8.86
N LYS A 121 15.30 -10.27 -8.79
CA LYS A 121 15.80 -11.26 -7.83
C LYS A 121 17.12 -10.79 -7.27
#